data_AF-A0A1R3RBK0-F1
#
_entry.id   AF-A0A1R3RBK0-F1
#
_cell.length_a   1.000
_cell.length_b   1.000
_cell.length_c   1.000
_cell.angle_alpha   90.00
_cell.angle_beta   90.00
_cell.angle_gamma   90.00
#
_symmetry.space_group_name_H-M   'P 1'
#
loop_
_entity.id
_entity.type
_entity.pdbx_description
1 polymer ?
#
loop_
_entity_poly.entity_id
_entity_poly.type
_entity_poly.pdbx_seq_one_letter_code
_entity_poly.pdbx_strand_id
1 'polypeptide(L)'
;MGEARAVLQRSIRAWEESETCSHLKKTLFSVLSRHPINKIVGFPCSSISSPQEDDRNLRHGIQHALLLTVRRLLERTRECTTEHKLPCYVQDPIYNDIEKEVLQDQGMQVVEDPQGFLEVDESSMVFSCASNVAVKEMITELARPAIIIWERVKQSQIETGDEDDDNFFRSTDPVTPRVFDMLTNYYDNYTFLPDTNFGEMAVYVRKLSPN
;
A
#
# COMPACT_ATOMS: atom_id res chain seq x y z
N MET A 1 -2.40 -21.86 -12.93
CA MET A 1 -3.14 -21.80 -11.65
C MET A 1 -2.29 -22.19 -10.43
N GLY A 2 -1.57 -23.33 -10.43
CA GLY A 2 -0.83 -23.80 -9.24
C GLY A 2 0.33 -22.91 -8.79
N GLU A 3 1.07 -22.32 -9.72
CA GLU A 3 2.30 -21.57 -9.43
C GLU A 3 2.05 -20.22 -8.74
N ALA A 4 1.25 -19.32 -9.33
CA ALA A 4 0.90 -18.04 -8.71
C ALA A 4 0.30 -18.20 -7.30
N ARG A 5 -0.54 -19.23 -7.10
CA ARG A 5 -1.09 -19.58 -5.79
C ARG A 5 0.01 -20.01 -4.81
N ALA A 6 0.93 -20.86 -5.24
CA ALA A 6 2.03 -21.33 -4.41
C ALA A 6 2.99 -20.18 -4.03
N VAL A 7 3.29 -19.28 -4.98
CA VAL A 7 4.11 -18.08 -4.75
C VAL A 7 3.44 -17.17 -3.74
N LEU A 8 2.15 -16.86 -3.90
CA LEU A 8 1.42 -16.03 -2.94
C LEU A 8 1.39 -16.67 -1.54
N GLN A 9 1.13 -17.98 -1.44
CA GLN A 9 1.15 -18.68 -0.14
C GLN A 9 2.52 -18.64 0.54
N ARG A 10 3.60 -18.84 -0.22
CA ARG A 10 4.97 -18.73 0.31
C ARG A 10 5.28 -17.29 0.73
N SER A 11 4.82 -16.31 -0.03
CA SER A 11 4.97 -14.88 0.29
C SER A 11 4.23 -14.50 1.57
N ILE A 12 3.00 -15.01 1.75
CA ILE A 12 2.22 -14.82 2.98
C ILE A 12 2.98 -15.38 4.19
N ARG A 13 3.51 -16.60 4.10
CA ARG A 13 4.28 -17.22 5.19
C ARG A 13 5.55 -16.41 5.50
N ALA A 14 6.34 -16.09 4.48
CA ALA A 14 7.58 -15.33 4.64
C ALA A 14 7.32 -13.94 5.25
N TRP A 15 6.25 -13.27 4.83
CA TRP A 15 5.83 -12.01 5.42
C TRP A 15 5.38 -12.17 6.87
N GLU A 16 4.54 -13.15 7.19
CA GLU A 16 4.03 -13.35 8.55
C GLU A 16 5.11 -13.68 9.58
N GLU A 17 6.20 -14.32 9.14
CA GLU A 17 7.38 -14.65 9.94
C GLU A 17 8.36 -13.47 10.10
N SER A 18 8.20 -12.38 9.33
CA SER A 18 9.14 -11.26 9.33
C SER A 18 8.99 -10.34 10.55
N GLU A 19 10.12 -9.77 10.98
CA GLU A 19 10.14 -8.74 12.03
C GLU A 19 9.33 -7.50 11.60
N THR A 20 9.45 -7.13 10.32
CA THR A 20 8.70 -6.02 9.69
C THR A 20 7.19 -6.19 9.86
N CYS A 21 6.66 -7.39 9.64
CA CYS A 21 5.23 -7.69 9.81
C CYS A 21 4.80 -7.59 11.28
N SER A 22 5.60 -8.14 12.20
CA SER A 22 5.34 -8.04 13.64
C SER A 22 5.33 -6.59 14.12
N HIS A 23 6.30 -5.79 13.66
CA HIS A 23 6.36 -4.37 13.97
C HIS A 23 5.18 -3.60 13.37
N LEU A 24 4.87 -3.81 12.09
CA LEU A 24 3.75 -3.15 11.43
C LEU A 24 2.43 -3.44 12.14
N LYS A 25 2.20 -4.70 12.54
CA LYS A 25 1.01 -5.08 13.33
C LYS A 25 0.90 -4.28 14.62
N LYS A 26 2.00 -4.11 15.37
CA LYS A 26 2.04 -3.31 16.61
C LYS A 26 1.77 -1.83 16.34
N THR A 27 2.42 -1.26 15.33
CA THR A 27 2.23 0.12 14.91
C THR A 27 0.77 0.38 14.55
N LEU A 28 0.20 -0.43 13.65
CA LEU A 28 -1.20 -0.30 13.25
C LEU A 28 -2.14 -0.49 14.44
N PHE A 29 -1.96 -1.51 15.26
CA PHE A 29 -2.83 -1.74 16.42
C PHE A 29 -2.91 -0.53 17.37
N SER A 30 -1.82 0.24 17.50
CA SER A 30 -1.81 1.46 18.33
C SER A 30 -2.53 2.66 17.73
N VAL A 31 -2.80 2.65 16.42
CA VAL A 31 -3.37 3.81 15.68
C VAL A 31 -4.71 3.52 15.03
N LEU A 32 -5.10 2.25 14.86
CA LEU A 32 -6.32 1.84 14.15
C LEU A 32 -7.62 2.38 14.78
N SER A 33 -7.62 2.71 16.07
CA SER A 33 -8.78 3.30 16.75
C SER A 33 -8.97 4.79 16.48
N ARG A 34 -7.99 5.47 15.86
CA ARG A 34 -8.03 6.92 15.60
C ARG A 34 -9.05 7.30 14.53
N HIS A 35 -9.27 6.43 13.56
CA HIS A 35 -10.15 6.71 12.42
C HIS A 35 -11.01 5.50 12.09
N PRO A 36 -12.28 5.70 11.67
CA PRO A 36 -13.07 4.64 11.08
C PRO A 36 -12.48 4.29 9.71
N ILE A 37 -11.84 3.13 9.61
CA ILE A 37 -11.31 2.62 8.33
C ILE A 37 -12.27 1.58 7.77
N ASN A 38 -12.85 1.86 6.62
CA ASN A 38 -13.89 1.02 6.00
C ASN A 38 -13.44 0.22 4.79
N LYS A 39 -12.24 0.50 4.25
CA LYS A 39 -11.69 -0.20 3.10
C LYS A 39 -10.18 -0.04 3.00
N ILE A 40 -9.57 -0.91 2.21
CA ILE A 40 -8.17 -0.88 1.83
C ILE A 40 -8.07 -0.72 0.32
N VAL A 41 -7.13 0.08 -0.17
CA VAL A 41 -6.84 0.25 -1.60
C VAL A 41 -5.32 0.14 -1.83
N GLY A 42 -4.90 -0.80 -2.67
CA GLY A 42 -3.50 -1.02 -3.06
C GLY A 42 -3.21 -0.59 -4.50
N PHE A 43 -2.12 0.17 -4.71
CA PHE A 43 -1.72 0.71 -6.02
C PHE A 43 -0.22 0.62 -6.30
N PRO A 44 0.10 0.45 -7.57
CA PRO A 44 0.23 -0.86 -8.18
C PRO A 44 1.10 -1.78 -7.31
N CYS A 45 0.74 -3.07 -7.19
CA CYS A 45 1.49 -4.05 -6.39
C CYS A 45 2.27 -5.06 -7.25
N SER A 46 2.27 -4.86 -8.57
CA SER A 46 2.91 -5.67 -9.61
C SER A 46 2.43 -7.14 -9.66
N SER A 47 2.90 -7.86 -10.68
CA SER A 47 2.59 -9.27 -10.90
C SER A 47 3.21 -10.15 -9.80
N ILE A 48 2.42 -11.08 -9.26
CA ILE A 48 2.84 -12.09 -8.28
C ILE A 48 3.74 -13.13 -8.94
N SER A 49 3.54 -13.39 -10.23
CA SER A 49 4.22 -14.45 -10.99
C SER A 49 5.00 -13.90 -12.18
N SER A 50 5.68 -12.76 -12.01
CA SER A 50 6.47 -12.16 -13.10
C SER A 50 7.54 -13.15 -13.58
N PRO A 51 7.51 -13.58 -14.86
CA PRO A 51 8.47 -14.55 -15.40
C PRO A 51 9.89 -13.98 -15.53
N GLN A 52 10.06 -12.67 -15.28
CA GLN A 52 11.35 -11.98 -15.34
C GLN A 52 12.07 -11.95 -13.99
N GLU A 53 11.39 -12.31 -12.90
CA GLU A 53 11.98 -12.38 -11.57
C GLU A 53 12.41 -13.82 -11.24
N ASP A 54 13.52 -14.00 -10.52
CA ASP A 54 13.89 -15.31 -9.96
C ASP A 54 12.69 -15.84 -9.17
N ASP A 55 12.32 -17.11 -9.32
CA ASP A 55 11.24 -17.77 -8.55
C ASP A 55 11.39 -17.58 -7.03
N ARG A 56 12.54 -17.15 -6.53
CA ARG A 56 12.76 -16.78 -5.12
C ARG A 56 12.36 -15.35 -4.76
N ASN A 57 12.11 -14.48 -5.71
CA ASN A 57 11.68 -13.11 -5.47
C ASN A 57 10.20 -13.12 -5.06
N LEU A 58 9.96 -12.91 -3.77
CA LEU A 58 8.63 -12.87 -3.18
C LEU A 58 8.11 -11.45 -3.02
N ARG A 59 8.82 -10.46 -3.55
CA ARG A 59 8.58 -9.05 -3.30
C ARG A 59 7.11 -8.68 -3.51
N HIS A 60 6.60 -8.92 -4.71
CA HIS A 60 5.23 -8.54 -5.06
C HIS A 60 4.20 -9.34 -4.24
N GLY A 61 4.40 -10.65 -4.08
CA GLY A 61 3.54 -11.46 -3.22
C GLY A 61 3.54 -11.01 -1.74
N ILE A 62 4.67 -10.51 -1.23
CA ILE A 62 4.80 -9.99 0.13
C ILE A 62 4.04 -8.67 0.30
N GLN A 63 4.04 -7.80 -0.71
CA GLN A 63 3.22 -6.59 -0.71
C GLN A 63 1.72 -6.92 -0.64
N HIS A 64 1.26 -7.95 -1.37
CA HIS A 64 -0.11 -8.45 -1.22
C HIS A 64 -0.36 -9.07 0.16
N ALA A 65 0.61 -9.79 0.73
CA ALA A 65 0.51 -10.33 2.08
C ALA A 65 0.39 -9.24 3.17
N LEU A 66 1.03 -8.08 2.95
CA LEU A 66 0.85 -6.91 3.80
C LEU A 66 -0.60 -6.43 3.77
N LEU A 67 -1.22 -6.27 2.59
CA LEU A 67 -2.63 -5.88 2.47
C LEU A 67 -3.56 -6.84 3.23
N LEU A 68 -3.33 -8.16 3.08
CA LEU A 68 -4.08 -9.18 3.83
C LEU A 68 -3.89 -9.05 5.35
N THR A 69 -2.69 -8.71 5.79
CA THR A 69 -2.38 -8.47 7.20
C THR A 69 -3.16 -7.28 7.73
N VAL A 70 -3.15 -6.15 7.01
CA VAL A 70 -3.90 -4.94 7.39
C VAL A 70 -5.39 -5.24 7.44
N ARG A 71 -5.94 -5.93 6.44
CA ARG A 71 -7.36 -6.32 6.39
C ARG A 71 -7.75 -7.15 7.62
N ARG A 72 -6.98 -8.20 7.94
CA ARG A 72 -7.24 -9.05 9.10
C ARG A 72 -7.16 -8.29 10.43
N LEU A 73 -6.25 -7.32 10.55
CA LEU A 73 -6.18 -6.48 11.77
C LEU A 73 -7.43 -5.61 11.91
N LEU A 74 -7.85 -4.95 10.83
CA LEU A 74 -9.05 -4.11 10.80
C LEU A 74 -10.33 -4.90 11.06
N GLU A 75 -10.46 -6.10 10.48
CA GLU A 75 -11.62 -6.96 10.72
C GLU A 75 -11.70 -7.40 12.19
N ARG A 76 -10.55 -7.66 12.83
CA ARG A 76 -10.48 -8.01 14.26
C ARG A 76 -10.84 -6.85 15.18
N THR A 77 -10.48 -5.62 14.84
CA THR A 77 -10.79 -4.45 15.68
C THR A 77 -12.23 -3.97 15.54
N ARG A 78 -12.90 -4.30 14.44
CA ARG A 78 -14.26 -3.84 14.13
C ARG A 78 -15.37 -4.85 14.44
N GLU A 79 -15.04 -5.98 15.08
CA GLU A 79 -15.96 -7.10 15.31
C GLU A 79 -16.65 -7.55 14.00
N CYS A 80 -15.95 -7.46 12.86
CA CYS A 80 -16.50 -7.84 11.56
C CYS A 80 -16.91 -9.33 11.58
N THR A 81 -18.15 -9.62 11.20
CA THR A 81 -18.62 -10.99 11.01
C THR A 81 -18.08 -11.57 9.71
N THR A 82 -18.11 -12.89 9.57
CA THR A 82 -17.69 -13.59 8.33
C THR A 82 -18.47 -13.15 7.09
N GLU A 83 -19.66 -12.58 7.28
CA GLU A 83 -20.53 -12.07 6.22
C GLU A 83 -20.19 -10.63 5.79
N HIS A 84 -19.46 -9.88 6.62
CA HIS A 84 -19.15 -8.45 6.41
C HIS A 84 -17.65 -8.22 6.42
N LYS A 85 -16.95 -8.89 5.48
CA LYS A 85 -15.50 -8.70 5.29
C LYS A 85 -15.20 -7.28 4.84
N LEU A 86 -14.06 -6.76 5.29
CA LEU A 86 -13.62 -5.41 4.92
C LEU A 86 -13.22 -5.41 3.42
N PRO A 87 -13.79 -4.51 2.58
CA PRO A 87 -13.35 -4.36 1.20
C PRO A 87 -11.84 -4.10 1.10
N CYS A 88 -11.19 -4.79 0.17
CA CYS A 88 -9.76 -4.69 -0.10
C CYS A 88 -9.57 -4.68 -1.61
N TYR A 89 -9.45 -3.48 -2.16
CA TYR A 89 -9.28 -3.24 -3.59
C TYR A 89 -7.80 -3.27 -3.95
N VAL A 90 -7.46 -3.88 -5.07
CA VAL A 90 -6.12 -3.83 -5.66
C VAL A 90 -6.23 -3.49 -7.12
N GLN A 91 -5.37 -2.58 -7.57
CA GLN A 91 -5.33 -2.15 -8.96
C GLN A 91 -3.90 -2.26 -9.49
N ASP A 92 -3.72 -3.10 -10.50
CA ASP A 92 -2.53 -3.12 -11.32
C ASP A 92 -2.91 -3.63 -12.72
N PRO A 93 -2.70 -2.82 -13.80
CA PRO A 93 -2.98 -3.26 -15.16
C PRO A 93 -2.21 -4.52 -15.59
N ILE A 94 -1.13 -4.89 -14.90
CA ILE A 94 -0.32 -6.05 -15.25
C ILE A 94 -0.94 -7.39 -14.83
N TYR A 95 -1.94 -7.39 -13.94
CA TYR A 95 -2.55 -8.64 -13.48
C TYR A 95 -3.19 -9.42 -14.62
N ASN A 96 -2.74 -10.67 -14.81
CA ASN A 96 -3.39 -11.60 -15.71
C ASN A 96 -4.59 -12.30 -15.03
N ASP A 97 -5.42 -13.00 -15.81
CA ASP A 97 -6.63 -13.67 -15.32
C ASP A 97 -6.37 -14.67 -14.18
N ILE A 98 -5.22 -15.36 -14.21
CA ILE A 98 -4.84 -16.32 -13.17
C ILE A 98 -4.53 -15.59 -11.86
N GLU A 99 -3.84 -14.46 -11.92
CA GLU A 99 -3.55 -13.64 -10.74
C GLU A 99 -4.81 -13.01 -10.18
N LYS A 100 -5.71 -12.54 -11.05
CA LYS A 100 -7.02 -12.02 -10.65
C LYS A 100 -7.80 -13.06 -9.85
N GLU A 101 -7.87 -14.29 -10.34
CA GLU A 101 -8.53 -15.41 -9.64
C GLU A 101 -7.86 -15.71 -8.28
N VAL A 102 -6.53 -15.79 -8.23
CA VAL A 102 -5.77 -16.07 -7.00
C VAL A 102 -5.96 -14.98 -5.94
N LEU A 103 -6.02 -13.70 -6.36
CA LEU A 103 -6.29 -12.56 -5.47
C LEU A 103 -7.73 -12.55 -4.97
N GLN A 104 -8.69 -12.85 -5.84
CA GLN A 104 -10.11 -12.98 -5.49
C GLN A 104 -10.36 -14.12 -4.48
N ASP A 105 -9.64 -15.23 -4.60
CA ASP A 105 -9.68 -16.32 -3.62
C ASP A 105 -9.18 -15.91 -2.23
N GLN A 106 -8.29 -14.92 -2.16
CA GLN A 106 -7.88 -14.30 -0.89
C GLN A 106 -8.86 -13.20 -0.44
N GLY A 107 -9.97 -13.01 -1.14
CA GLY A 107 -11.00 -12.01 -0.86
C GLY A 107 -10.60 -10.58 -1.23
N MET A 108 -9.60 -10.40 -2.09
CA MET A 108 -9.30 -9.09 -2.67
C MET A 108 -10.19 -8.83 -3.88
N GLN A 109 -10.50 -7.57 -4.14
CA GLN A 109 -11.27 -7.13 -5.29
C GLN A 109 -10.31 -6.48 -6.28
N VAL A 110 -9.98 -7.19 -7.35
CA VAL A 110 -9.19 -6.59 -8.43
C VAL A 110 -10.08 -5.66 -9.24
N VAL A 111 -9.68 -4.41 -9.36
CA VAL A 111 -10.39 -3.38 -10.12
C VAL A 111 -9.53 -2.90 -11.30
N GLU A 112 -10.18 -2.48 -12.38
CA GLU A 112 -9.50 -2.00 -13.57
C GLU A 112 -8.99 -0.57 -13.39
N ASP A 113 -7.87 -0.19 -14.01
CA ASP A 113 -7.39 1.19 -13.99
C ASP A 113 -8.33 2.12 -14.77
N PRO A 114 -8.75 3.29 -14.23
CA PRO A 114 -8.37 3.93 -12.95
C PRO A 114 -9.38 3.79 -11.80
N GLN A 115 -10.21 2.75 -11.80
CA GLN A 115 -11.32 2.59 -10.84
C GLN A 115 -10.88 2.51 -9.38
N GLY A 116 -9.70 1.98 -9.09
CA GLY A 116 -9.15 1.95 -7.73
C GLY A 116 -9.07 3.34 -7.13
N PHE A 117 -8.72 4.37 -7.92
CA PHE A 117 -8.65 5.75 -7.43
C PHE A 117 -10.04 6.27 -6.99
N LEU A 118 -11.11 5.77 -7.61
CA LEU A 118 -12.50 6.11 -7.24
C LEU A 118 -12.92 5.47 -5.92
N GLU A 119 -12.24 4.39 -5.51
CA GLU A 119 -12.52 3.73 -4.22
C GLU A 119 -11.92 4.49 -3.05
N VAL A 120 -10.91 5.35 -3.27
CA VAL A 120 -10.21 6.06 -2.19
C VAL A 120 -11.08 7.18 -1.61
N ASP A 121 -11.28 7.15 -0.30
CA ASP A 121 -11.90 8.22 0.47
C ASP A 121 -11.16 8.49 1.80
N GLU A 122 -11.73 9.36 2.63
CA GLU A 122 -11.19 9.73 3.94
C GLU A 122 -11.14 8.59 4.96
N SER A 123 -11.91 7.53 4.75
CA SER A 123 -11.97 6.30 5.56
C SER A 123 -11.20 5.15 4.94
N SER A 124 -10.42 5.40 3.89
CA SER A 124 -9.54 4.39 3.29
C SER A 124 -8.21 4.26 4.05
N MET A 125 -7.66 3.05 4.01
CA MET A 125 -6.23 2.83 4.13
C MET A 125 -5.66 2.61 2.72
N VAL A 126 -4.62 3.35 2.36
CA VAL A 126 -3.96 3.27 1.06
C VAL A 126 -2.57 2.66 1.21
N PHE A 127 -2.21 1.78 0.29
CA PHE A 127 -0.87 1.22 0.16
C PHE A 127 -0.33 1.43 -1.25
N SER A 128 0.94 1.82 -1.36
CA SER A 128 1.66 1.84 -2.63
C SER A 128 3.14 1.62 -2.42
N CYS A 129 3.78 0.85 -3.30
CA CYS A 129 5.23 0.60 -3.22
C CYS A 129 5.86 0.51 -4.61
N ALA A 130 6.88 1.34 -4.86
CA ALA A 130 7.61 1.47 -6.10
C ALA A 130 6.69 1.62 -7.33
N SER A 131 5.65 2.44 -7.17
CA SER A 131 4.67 2.72 -8.21
C SER A 131 5.32 3.34 -9.45
N ASN A 132 4.87 2.89 -10.62
CA ASN A 132 5.21 3.48 -11.91
C ASN A 132 4.19 4.52 -12.41
N VAL A 133 3.27 4.95 -11.53
CA VAL A 133 2.27 6.00 -11.75
C VAL A 133 2.21 6.95 -10.57
N ALA A 134 1.66 8.16 -10.78
CA ALA A 134 1.65 9.25 -9.81
C ALA A 134 0.64 9.09 -8.66
N VAL A 135 0.70 7.97 -7.93
CA VAL A 135 -0.18 7.67 -6.80
C VAL A 135 -0.11 8.77 -5.74
N LYS A 136 1.08 9.28 -5.41
CA LYS A 136 1.27 10.33 -4.40
C LYS A 136 0.48 11.58 -4.72
N GLU A 137 0.62 12.08 -5.94
CA GLU A 137 -0.11 13.26 -6.43
C GLU A 137 -1.62 13.01 -6.49
N MET A 138 -2.03 11.88 -7.05
CA MET A 138 -3.44 11.54 -7.21
C MET A 138 -4.14 11.38 -5.86
N ILE A 139 -3.54 10.65 -4.92
CA ILE A 139 -4.10 10.48 -3.58
C ILE A 139 -4.19 11.83 -2.90
N THR A 140 -3.14 12.65 -2.93
CA THR A 140 -3.13 13.98 -2.31
C THR A 140 -4.25 14.90 -2.82
N GLU A 141 -4.62 14.77 -4.10
CA GLU A 141 -5.71 15.55 -4.71
C GLU A 141 -7.10 14.96 -4.45
N LEU A 142 -7.24 13.64 -4.58
CA LEU A 142 -8.54 12.96 -4.51
C LEU A 142 -9.07 12.86 -3.08
N ALA A 143 -8.19 12.54 -2.14
CA ALA A 143 -8.60 12.18 -0.79
C ALA A 143 -7.50 12.49 0.24
N ARG A 144 -7.86 12.45 1.51
CA ARG A 144 -6.88 12.43 2.60
C ARG A 144 -7.12 11.17 3.41
N PRO A 145 -6.66 9.99 2.95
CA PRO A 145 -6.96 8.71 3.58
C PRO A 145 -6.59 8.70 5.07
N ALA A 146 -7.29 7.91 5.87
CA ALA A 146 -7.01 7.78 7.29
C ALA A 146 -5.59 7.26 7.55
N ILE A 147 -5.13 6.30 6.72
CA ILE A 147 -3.78 5.73 6.78
C ILE A 147 -3.22 5.64 5.37
N ILE A 148 -1.96 6.02 5.21
CA ILE A 148 -1.18 5.83 3.98
C ILE A 148 0.09 5.04 4.33
N ILE A 149 0.36 3.98 3.59
CA ILE A 149 1.61 3.22 3.67
C ILE A 149 2.28 3.27 2.31
N TRP A 150 3.31 4.09 2.18
CA TRP A 150 4.11 4.22 0.96
C TRP A 150 5.55 4.60 1.28
N GLU A 151 6.35 4.92 0.26
CA GLU A 151 7.73 5.37 0.45
C GLU A 151 7.83 6.54 1.43
N ARG A 152 8.90 6.55 2.19
CA ARG A 152 9.24 7.66 3.05
C ARG A 152 9.59 8.88 2.20
N VAL A 153 8.82 9.94 2.40
CA VAL A 153 8.97 11.21 1.70
C VAL A 153 9.94 12.08 2.48
N LYS A 154 10.96 12.62 1.80
CA LYS A 154 11.96 13.54 2.36
C LYS A 154 11.95 14.85 1.59
N GLN A 155 12.27 15.95 2.28
CA GLN A 155 12.41 17.28 1.66
C GLN A 155 13.37 17.28 0.47
N SER A 156 14.47 16.50 0.56
CA SER A 156 15.48 16.40 -0.48
C SER A 156 15.02 15.69 -1.76
N GLN A 157 13.82 15.11 -1.76
CA GLN A 157 13.22 14.44 -2.92
C GLN A 157 12.14 15.29 -3.59
N ILE A 158 11.87 16.51 -3.07
CA ILE A 158 10.84 17.38 -3.64
C ILE A 158 11.28 17.81 -5.02
N GLU A 159 10.57 17.36 -6.04
CA GLU A 159 10.75 17.77 -7.42
C GLU A 159 10.18 19.19 -7.57
N THR A 160 11.06 20.16 -7.79
CA THR A 160 10.67 21.56 -7.96
C THR A 160 10.47 21.96 -9.42
N GLY A 161 10.92 21.10 -10.35
CA GLY A 161 10.84 21.36 -11.80
C GLY A 161 11.93 22.31 -12.33
N ASP A 162 12.70 22.93 -11.43
CA ASP A 162 13.79 23.87 -11.73
C ASP A 162 15.18 23.18 -11.74
N GLU A 163 15.20 21.85 -11.78
CA GLU A 163 16.43 21.04 -11.70
C GLU A 163 17.07 20.90 -13.09
N ASP A 164 18.21 21.58 -13.30
CA ASP A 164 19.00 21.63 -14.54
C ASP A 164 19.82 20.34 -14.82
N ASP A 165 19.49 19.19 -14.21
CA ASP A 165 20.37 18.02 -14.25
C ASP A 165 19.84 16.88 -15.14
N ASP A 166 20.60 16.55 -16.19
CA ASP A 166 20.43 15.36 -17.05
C ASP A 166 20.51 14.03 -16.23
N ASN A 167 20.96 14.07 -14.98
CA ASN A 167 21.00 12.92 -14.06
C ASN A 167 19.77 12.77 -13.14
N PHE A 168 18.79 13.69 -13.19
CA PHE A 168 17.60 13.53 -12.35
C PHE A 168 16.65 12.50 -12.99
N PHE A 169 16.68 11.26 -12.48
CA PHE A 169 15.67 10.26 -12.82
C PHE A 169 14.32 10.73 -12.29
N ARG A 170 13.54 11.40 -13.14
CA ARG A 170 12.17 11.82 -12.85
C ARG A 170 11.38 10.61 -12.37
N SER A 171 10.92 10.68 -11.12
CA SER A 171 10.09 9.62 -10.57
C SER A 171 8.77 9.61 -11.32
N THR A 172 8.27 8.42 -11.63
CA THR A 172 6.91 8.25 -12.15
C THR A 172 5.86 8.43 -11.05
N ASP A 173 6.29 8.40 -9.78
CA ASP A 173 5.51 8.74 -8.60
C ASP A 173 6.22 9.85 -7.81
N PRO A 174 6.16 11.10 -8.30
CA PRO A 174 6.98 12.19 -7.81
C PRO A 174 6.54 12.67 -6.42
N VAL A 175 7.50 13.21 -5.67
CA VAL A 175 7.23 13.97 -4.45
C VAL A 175 7.18 15.43 -4.84
N THR A 176 6.00 16.05 -4.82
CA THR A 176 5.87 17.51 -5.03
C THR A 176 5.78 18.23 -3.69
N PRO A 177 5.90 19.58 -3.67
CA PRO A 177 5.65 20.37 -2.46
C PRO A 177 4.29 20.06 -1.82
N ARG A 178 3.26 19.81 -2.65
CA ARG A 178 1.91 19.50 -2.18
C ARG A 178 1.83 18.17 -1.42
N VAL A 179 2.46 17.11 -1.94
CA VAL A 179 2.56 15.81 -1.24
C VAL A 179 3.31 15.98 0.08
N PHE A 180 4.45 16.67 0.03
CA PHE A 180 5.27 16.90 1.21
C PHE A 180 4.52 17.68 2.29
N ASP A 181 3.83 18.77 1.92
CA ASP A 181 3.06 19.60 2.81
C ASP A 181 1.86 18.86 3.40
N MET A 182 1.18 18.02 2.59
CA MET A 182 0.09 17.19 3.09
C MET A 182 0.58 16.29 4.22
N LEU A 183 1.65 15.54 3.98
CA LEU A 183 2.18 14.58 4.95
C LEU A 183 2.71 15.28 6.21
N THR A 184 3.50 16.35 6.05
CA THR A 184 4.11 17.07 7.17
C THR A 184 3.07 17.74 8.06
N ASN A 185 2.09 18.40 7.47
CA ASN A 185 1.13 19.19 8.22
C ASN A 185 -0.01 18.34 8.78
N TYR A 186 -0.48 17.34 8.03
CA TYR A 186 -1.72 16.63 8.34
C TYR A 186 -1.56 15.16 8.75
N TYR A 187 -0.35 14.60 8.72
CA TYR A 187 -0.12 13.20 9.10
C TYR A 187 0.96 13.07 10.18
N ASP A 188 0.76 12.11 11.08
CA ASP A 188 1.81 11.59 11.95
C ASP A 188 2.55 10.49 11.22
N ASN A 189 3.88 10.50 11.31
CA ASN A 189 4.75 9.50 10.69
C ASN A 189 5.17 8.45 11.72
N TYR A 190 4.98 7.18 11.37
CA TYR A 190 5.42 6.02 12.13
C TYR A 190 6.39 5.19 11.31
N THR A 191 7.35 4.59 12.01
CA THR A 191 8.37 3.75 11.41
C THR A 191 7.75 2.52 10.73
N PHE A 192 8.19 2.27 9.50
CA PHE A 192 8.12 0.98 8.85
C PHE A 192 9.55 0.41 8.86
N LEU A 193 9.75 -0.80 9.41
CA LEU A 193 11.11 -1.33 9.52
C LEU A 193 11.71 -1.61 8.13
N PRO A 194 13.03 -1.41 7.96
CA PRO A 194 13.70 -1.76 6.72
C PRO A 194 13.49 -3.24 6.35
N ASP A 195 13.13 -3.51 5.10
CA ASP A 195 12.85 -4.85 4.60
C ASP A 195 13.20 -4.89 3.11
N THR A 196 13.93 -5.90 2.66
CA THR A 196 14.43 -5.97 1.28
C THR A 196 13.33 -6.09 0.22
N ASN A 197 12.11 -6.49 0.62
CA ASN A 197 10.95 -6.57 -0.26
C ASN A 197 10.26 -5.20 -0.43
N PHE A 198 10.68 -4.23 0.36
CA PHE A 198 10.13 -2.89 0.36
C PHE A 198 11.24 -1.88 0.07
N GLY A 199 10.86 -0.72 -0.46
CA GLY A 199 11.74 0.44 -0.42
C GLY A 199 11.88 0.95 1.01
N GLU A 200 12.43 2.15 1.15
CA GLU A 200 12.33 2.85 2.42
C GLU A 200 10.89 3.35 2.61
N MET A 201 10.09 2.64 3.40
CA MET A 201 8.67 2.92 3.61
C MET A 201 8.40 3.72 4.89
N ALA A 202 7.19 4.25 5.02
CA ALA A 202 6.66 4.80 6.26
C ALA A 202 5.15 4.56 6.38
N VAL A 203 4.64 4.62 7.61
CA VAL A 203 3.20 4.59 7.90
C VAL A 203 2.77 5.98 8.30
N TYR A 204 1.91 6.61 7.50
CA TYR A 204 1.35 7.93 7.77
C TYR A 204 -0.07 7.76 8.28
N VAL A 205 -0.37 8.33 9.44
CA VAL A 205 -1.71 8.31 10.03
C VAL A 205 -2.21 9.73 10.11
N ARG A 206 -3.39 10.01 9.55
CA ARG A 206 -3.95 11.36 9.54
C ARG A 206 -4.08 11.89 10.98
N LYS A 207 -3.65 13.12 11.23
CA LYS A 207 -3.83 13.79 12.52
C LYS A 207 -5.33 13.92 12.80
N LEU A 208 -5.72 13.75 14.05
CA LEU A 208 -7.05 14.18 14.47
C LEU A 208 -7.04 15.71 14.38
N SER A 209 -7.99 16.31 13.67
CA SER A 209 -8.10 17.76 13.65
C SER A 209 -8.15 18.27 15.10
N PRO A 210 -7.41 19.33 15.45
CA PRO A 210 -7.63 19.98 16.73
C PRO A 210 -9.08 20.45 16.77
N ASN A 211 -9.83 19.99 17.78
CA ASN A 211 -11.12 20.58 18.14
C ASN A 211 -10.93 22.05 18.54
#